data_AF-A0A100HNE9-F1
#
_entry.id   AF-A0A100HNE9-F1
#
_cell.length_a   1.000
_cell.length_b   1.000
_cell.length_c   1.000
_cell.angle_alpha   90.00
_cell.angle_beta   90.00
_cell.angle_gamma   90.00
#
_symmetry.space_group_name_H-M   'P 1'
#
loop_
_entity.id
_entity.type
_entity.pdbx_description
1 polymer ?
#
loop_
_entity_poly.entity_id
_entity_poly.type
_entity_poly.pdbx_seq_one_letter_code
_entity_poly.pdbx_strand_id
1 'polypeptide(L)'
;MPDWTDTERAVMGAILEVGALTSRRVQATYGPRPNWHRLITERQLREVRTIYGPVLTPTEAVHEKVESTGRLRGPGSLADRAYMLDAIDLVAQHGYRFVSHDYKGGQVPGTTTAHITRTRIEVSREEMERLVDWASDRPGPLPKALGRTWLYARCSGGGMQASDLRRILKATEEQNRPKEYSTDHVQVLHAPLLFVVPAEDDALRAYARRYLAEHRRTYDRGWNYNQRLHYVPPFEIFEQPLPNQVYRPSSVERGRPL
;
A
#
# COMPACT_ATOMS: atom_id res chain seq x y z
N MET A 1 20.54 10.05 27.79
CA MET A 1 19.59 9.13 27.11
C MET A 1 19.55 7.83 27.91
N PRO A 2 18.42 7.10 27.96
CA PRO A 2 18.36 5.83 28.66
C PRO A 2 19.39 4.83 28.12
N ASP A 3 19.88 3.95 28.97
CA ASP A 3 20.80 2.85 28.61
C ASP A 3 20.02 1.73 27.89
N TRP A 4 19.64 2.00 26.65
CA TRP A 4 19.01 1.02 25.75
C TRP A 4 20.09 0.21 25.00
N THR A 5 19.75 -1.01 24.63
CA THR A 5 20.50 -1.83 23.69
C THR A 5 20.43 -1.26 22.27
N ASP A 6 21.35 -1.67 21.39
CA ASP A 6 21.32 -1.24 19.99
C ASP A 6 20.05 -1.68 19.27
N THR A 7 19.52 -2.86 19.60
CA THR A 7 18.27 -3.36 19.04
C THR A 7 17.07 -2.52 19.51
N GLU A 8 17.00 -2.13 20.78
CA GLU A 8 15.95 -1.24 21.28
C GLU A 8 16.00 0.13 20.60
N ARG A 9 17.21 0.69 20.42
CA ARG A 9 17.40 1.93 19.65
C ARG A 9 16.92 1.78 18.20
N ALA A 10 17.25 0.68 17.54
CA ALA A 10 16.84 0.40 16.17
C ALA A 10 15.32 0.26 16.04
N VAL A 11 14.67 -0.48 16.95
CA VAL A 11 13.21 -0.65 16.98
C VAL A 11 12.51 0.69 17.25
N MET A 12 12.99 1.46 18.23
CA MET A 12 12.43 2.78 18.52
C MET A 12 12.58 3.72 17.32
N GLY A 13 13.76 3.75 16.70
CA GLY A 13 14.03 4.55 15.51
C GLY A 13 13.09 4.20 14.36
N ALA A 14 12.92 2.92 14.05
CA ALA A 14 12.02 2.48 12.99
C ALA A 14 10.56 2.81 13.27
N ILE A 15 10.09 2.62 14.52
CA ILE A 15 8.71 2.96 14.89
C ILE A 15 8.49 4.48 14.86
N LEU A 16 9.48 5.29 15.26
CA LEU A 16 9.41 6.74 15.11
C LEU A 16 9.35 7.13 13.64
N GLU A 17 10.18 6.54 12.78
CA GLU A 17 10.19 6.87 11.35
C GLU A 17 8.84 6.62 10.67
N VAL A 18 8.23 5.45 10.93
CA VAL A 18 7.03 5.02 10.19
C VAL A 18 5.72 5.17 10.96
N GLY A 19 5.80 5.47 12.26
CA GLY A 19 4.69 5.70 13.19
C GLY A 19 4.04 4.44 13.79
N ALA A 20 3.96 3.35 13.03
CA ALA A 20 3.36 2.09 13.50
C ALA A 20 3.86 0.86 12.75
N LEU A 21 4.22 -0.20 13.47
CA LEU A 21 4.67 -1.49 12.92
C LEU A 21 3.97 -2.65 13.62
N THR A 22 3.66 -3.74 12.91
CA THR A 22 3.16 -4.96 13.57
C THR A 22 4.25 -5.59 14.43
N SER A 23 3.90 -6.15 15.59
CA SER A 23 4.87 -6.87 16.44
C SER A 23 5.54 -8.02 15.65
N ARG A 24 4.81 -8.66 14.72
CA ARG A 24 5.34 -9.66 13.78
C ARG A 24 6.45 -9.11 12.89
N ARG A 25 6.26 -7.94 12.27
CA ARG A 25 7.29 -7.32 11.42
C ARG A 25 8.52 -6.95 12.23
N VAL A 26 8.32 -6.39 13.42
CA VAL A 26 9.45 -6.08 14.30
C VAL A 26 10.21 -7.37 14.69
N GLN A 27 9.51 -8.47 14.96
CA GLN A 27 10.15 -9.79 15.18
C GLN A 27 10.92 -10.30 13.95
N ALA A 28 10.34 -10.17 12.75
CA ALA A 28 10.96 -10.64 11.52
C ALA A 28 12.23 -9.84 11.18
N THR A 29 12.22 -8.53 11.40
CA THR A 29 13.34 -7.63 11.05
C THR A 29 14.43 -7.60 12.13
N TYR A 30 14.06 -7.60 13.42
CA TYR A 30 15.00 -7.39 14.53
C TYR A 30 15.23 -8.65 15.39
N GLY A 31 14.60 -9.77 15.04
CA GLY A 31 14.77 -11.08 15.68
C GLY A 31 13.64 -11.48 16.65
N PRO A 32 13.63 -12.72 17.17
CA PRO A 32 12.55 -13.24 18.02
C PRO A 32 12.62 -12.81 19.49
N ARG A 33 13.75 -12.21 19.95
CA ARG A 33 13.94 -11.71 21.33
C ARG A 33 14.32 -10.23 21.47
N PRO A 34 13.76 -9.27 20.73
CA PRO A 34 14.19 -7.89 20.88
C PRO A 34 13.48 -7.36 22.12
N ASN A 35 14.25 -6.84 23.08
CA ASN A 35 13.77 -6.39 24.38
C ASN A 35 12.87 -5.14 24.32
N TRP A 36 12.05 -4.92 23.28
CA TRP A 36 11.11 -3.79 23.25
C TRP A 36 10.04 -3.86 24.35
N HIS A 37 9.93 -4.98 25.07
CA HIS A 37 9.13 -5.04 26.28
C HIS A 37 9.58 -3.96 27.29
N ARG A 38 10.89 -3.70 27.40
CA ARG A 38 11.40 -2.60 28.22
C ARG A 38 10.90 -1.24 27.71
N LEU A 39 10.89 -1.00 26.39
CA LEU A 39 10.33 0.21 25.80
C LEU A 39 8.84 0.38 26.12
N ILE A 40 8.08 -0.71 26.22
CA ILE A 40 6.67 -0.69 26.63
C ILE A 40 6.55 -0.38 28.13
N THR A 41 7.31 -1.07 28.98
CA THR A 41 7.31 -0.87 30.44
C THR A 41 7.75 0.55 30.82
N GLU A 42 8.75 1.10 30.13
CA GLU A 42 9.22 2.48 30.26
C GLU A 42 8.31 3.51 29.58
N ARG A 43 7.13 3.09 29.07
CA ARG A 43 6.11 3.93 28.41
C ARG A 43 6.63 4.73 27.21
N GLN A 44 7.62 4.20 26.50
CA GLN A 44 8.10 4.77 25.23
C GLN A 44 7.23 4.31 24.07
N LEU A 45 6.90 3.02 24.09
CA LEU A 45 6.01 2.38 23.13
C LEU A 45 4.75 1.85 23.84
N ARG A 46 3.72 1.59 23.06
CA ARG A 46 2.58 0.77 23.47
C ARG A 46 2.25 -0.23 22.38
N GLU A 47 1.72 -1.38 22.79
CA GLU A 47 1.15 -2.36 21.87
C GLU A 47 -0.38 -2.20 21.84
N VAL A 48 -0.94 -2.02 20.65
CA VAL A 48 -2.38 -1.92 20.43
C VAL A 48 -2.84 -3.14 19.65
N ARG A 49 -3.82 -3.86 20.19
CA ARG A 49 -4.47 -4.95 19.46
C ARG A 49 -5.36 -4.37 18.35
N THR A 50 -5.09 -4.77 17.11
CA THR A 50 -5.85 -4.33 15.95
C THR A 50 -6.39 -5.52 15.15
N ILE A 51 -7.23 -5.24 14.15
CA ILE A 51 -7.70 -6.26 13.21
C ILE A 51 -6.57 -6.89 12.38
N TYR A 52 -5.44 -6.19 12.22
CA TYR A 52 -4.26 -6.68 11.49
C TYR A 52 -3.25 -7.35 12.43
N GLY A 53 -3.63 -7.55 13.70
CA GLY A 53 -2.77 -8.07 14.76
C GLY A 53 -2.24 -6.97 15.69
N PRO A 54 -1.33 -7.33 16.62
CA PRO A 54 -0.72 -6.37 17.53
C PRO A 54 0.20 -5.41 16.79
N VAL A 55 0.03 -4.11 17.06
CA VAL A 55 0.79 -3.02 16.44
C VAL A 55 1.49 -2.21 17.53
N LEU A 56 2.79 -2.04 17.38
CA LEU A 56 3.63 -1.18 18.21
C LEU A 56 3.60 0.25 17.65
N THR A 57 3.43 1.22 18.54
CA THR A 57 3.40 2.66 18.21
C THR A 57 3.92 3.48 19.39
N PRO A 58 4.44 4.70 19.18
CA PRO A 58 4.86 5.57 20.28
C PRO A 58 3.69 5.88 21.23
N THR A 59 4.01 6.15 22.49
CA THR A 59 3.04 6.70 23.44
C THR A 59 2.80 8.19 23.17
N GLU A 60 1.72 8.75 23.74
CA GLU A 60 1.46 10.20 23.63
C GLU A 60 2.62 11.03 24.20
N ALA A 61 3.24 10.58 25.30
CA ALA A 61 4.39 11.25 25.91
C ALA A 61 5.62 11.30 25.00
N VAL A 62 5.78 10.33 24.09
CA VAL A 62 6.83 10.37 23.06
C VAL A 62 6.42 11.30 21.91
N HIS A 63 5.16 11.24 21.46
CA HIS A 63 4.65 12.15 20.43
C HIS A 63 4.63 13.63 20.83
N GLU A 64 4.64 13.95 22.12
CA GLU A 64 4.81 15.32 22.62
C GLU A 64 6.25 15.82 22.48
N LYS A 65 7.23 14.90 22.46
CA LYS A 65 8.65 15.22 22.33
C LYS A 65 9.15 15.18 20.88
N VAL A 66 8.46 14.44 20.02
CA VAL A 66 8.86 14.21 18.62
C VAL A 66 7.86 14.92 17.71
N GLU A 67 8.21 16.12 17.25
CA GLU A 67 7.37 16.95 16.36
C GLU A 67 7.16 16.33 14.97
N SER A 68 8.00 15.36 14.56
CA SER A 68 8.10 14.92 13.16
C SER A 68 7.12 13.82 12.75
N THR A 69 6.37 13.23 13.68
CA THR A 69 5.56 12.03 13.39
C THR A 69 4.09 12.32 13.64
N GLY A 70 3.30 12.34 12.56
CA GLY A 70 1.86 12.58 12.70
C GLY A 70 1.23 11.54 13.66
N ARG A 71 0.30 11.99 14.48
CA ARG A 71 -0.25 11.16 15.58
C ARG A 71 -1.30 10.17 15.06
N LEU A 72 -1.09 8.89 15.33
CA LEU A 72 -2.08 7.83 15.09
C LEU A 72 -2.63 7.30 16.42
N ARG A 73 -3.92 7.51 16.65
CA ARG A 73 -4.57 7.13 17.93
C ARG A 73 -5.49 5.92 17.81
N GLY A 74 -6.24 5.83 16.71
CA GLY A 74 -7.25 4.80 16.52
C GLY A 74 -6.66 3.44 16.12
N PRO A 75 -7.15 2.31 16.68
CA PRO A 75 -6.70 0.97 16.29
C PRO A 75 -6.79 0.70 14.79
N GLY A 76 -7.87 1.15 14.12
CA GLY A 76 -8.04 0.98 12.67
C GLY A 76 -6.97 1.73 11.87
N SER A 77 -6.59 2.92 12.33
CA SER A 77 -5.57 3.75 11.68
C SER A 77 -4.16 3.20 11.86
N LEU A 78 -3.87 2.62 13.03
CA LEU A 78 -2.64 1.89 13.29
C LEU A 78 -2.55 0.63 12.42
N ALA A 79 -3.66 -0.10 12.29
CA ALA A 79 -3.76 -1.26 11.41
C ALA A 79 -3.49 -0.88 9.95
N ASP A 80 -4.17 0.15 9.43
CA ASP A 80 -3.99 0.63 8.05
C ASP A 80 -2.57 1.09 7.77
N ARG A 81 -1.94 1.79 8.73
CA ARG A 81 -0.53 2.21 8.60
C ARG A 81 0.37 0.98 8.47
N ALA A 82 0.28 0.04 9.40
CA ALA A 82 1.12 -1.15 9.38
C ALA A 82 0.85 -2.03 8.14
N TYR A 83 -0.41 -2.11 7.72
CA TYR A 83 -0.84 -2.84 6.52
C TYR A 83 -0.27 -2.21 5.24
N MET A 84 -0.30 -0.88 5.12
CA MET A 84 0.29 -0.16 3.98
C MET A 84 1.81 -0.37 3.89
N LEU A 85 2.52 -0.41 5.02
CA LEU A 85 3.95 -0.69 5.03
C LEU A 85 4.25 -2.12 4.57
N ASP A 86 3.45 -3.11 5.00
CA ASP A 86 3.60 -4.49 4.54
C ASP A 86 3.22 -4.64 3.05
N ALA A 87 2.23 -3.86 2.59
CA ALA A 87 1.83 -3.80 1.18
C ALA A 87 2.95 -3.26 0.29
N ILE A 88 3.76 -2.31 0.78
CA ILE A 88 4.93 -1.80 0.06
C ILE A 88 5.97 -2.89 -0.10
N ASP A 89 6.27 -3.65 0.96
CA ASP A 89 7.20 -4.77 0.89
C ASP A 89 6.69 -5.86 -0.07
N LEU A 90 5.38 -6.12 -0.06
CA LEU A 90 4.73 -7.07 -0.97
C LEU A 90 4.94 -6.65 -2.42
N VAL A 91 4.56 -5.44 -2.81
CA VAL A 91 4.73 -5.00 -4.20
C VAL A 91 6.21 -4.83 -4.57
N ALA A 92 7.10 -4.59 -3.60
CA ALA A 92 8.54 -4.60 -3.86
C ALA A 92 9.05 -5.98 -4.33
N GLN A 93 8.46 -7.08 -3.84
CA GLN A 93 8.75 -8.44 -4.34
C GLN A 93 8.31 -8.63 -5.80
N HIS A 94 7.39 -7.78 -6.30
CA HIS A 94 6.95 -7.72 -7.70
C HIS A 94 7.73 -6.70 -8.53
N GLY A 95 8.86 -6.18 -8.01
CA GLY A 95 9.76 -5.28 -8.75
C GLY A 95 9.41 -3.80 -8.65
N TYR A 96 8.41 -3.43 -7.85
CA TYR A 96 8.10 -2.02 -7.58
C TYR A 96 9.05 -1.42 -6.53
N ARG A 97 9.20 -0.09 -6.55
CA ARG A 97 10.02 0.65 -5.60
C ARG A 97 9.22 1.78 -4.97
N PHE A 98 9.35 1.94 -3.65
CA PHE A 98 8.75 3.04 -2.91
C PHE A 98 9.33 4.39 -3.33
N VAL A 99 8.47 5.40 -3.46
CA VAL A 99 8.86 6.78 -3.76
C VAL A 99 8.45 7.73 -2.63
N SER A 100 7.15 7.79 -2.32
CA SER A 100 6.63 8.72 -1.31
C SER A 100 5.25 8.31 -0.81
N HIS A 101 4.84 8.81 0.34
CA HIS A 101 3.44 8.71 0.80
C HIS A 101 2.67 10.00 0.51
N ASP A 102 1.39 9.85 0.17
CA ASP A 102 0.41 10.93 0.29
C ASP A 102 -0.36 10.75 1.61
N TYR A 103 -0.51 11.85 2.34
CA TYR A 103 -1.20 11.89 3.62
C TYR A 103 -2.55 12.59 3.49
N LYS A 104 -3.53 12.17 4.27
CA LYS A 104 -4.83 12.87 4.33
C LYS A 104 -4.62 14.27 4.90
N GLY A 105 -5.16 15.29 4.23
CA GLY A 105 -5.10 16.68 4.68
C GLY A 105 -5.70 16.89 6.07
N GLY A 106 -5.09 17.77 6.85
CA GLY A 106 -5.55 18.17 8.18
C GLY A 106 -6.66 19.23 8.13
N GLN A 107 -7.16 19.62 9.30
CA GLN A 107 -8.19 20.67 9.41
C GLN A 107 -7.65 22.06 9.04
N VAL A 108 -6.36 22.29 9.28
CA VAL A 108 -5.69 23.55 8.92
C VAL A 108 -5.09 23.40 7.52
N PRO A 109 -5.34 24.34 6.59
CA PRO A 109 -4.73 24.32 5.25
C PRO A 109 -3.20 24.17 5.32
N GLY A 110 -2.65 23.30 4.48
CA GLY A 110 -1.21 23.00 4.47
C GLY A 110 -0.74 21.98 5.50
N THR A 111 -1.59 21.56 6.44
CA THR A 111 -1.26 20.48 7.38
C THR A 111 -1.72 19.12 6.86
N THR A 112 -1.07 18.04 7.31
CA THR A 112 -1.48 16.67 7.02
C THR A 112 -1.66 15.87 8.31
N THR A 113 -2.53 14.87 8.25
CA THR A 113 -2.66 13.85 9.30
C THR A 113 -1.65 12.73 9.07
N ALA A 114 -1.46 11.83 10.03
CA ALA A 114 -0.64 10.63 9.79
C ALA A 114 -1.34 9.51 9.01
N HIS A 115 -2.55 9.71 8.48
CA HIS A 115 -3.19 8.69 7.67
C HIS A 115 -2.61 8.71 6.25
N ILE A 116 -1.87 7.67 5.86
CA ILE A 116 -1.50 7.46 4.47
C ILE A 116 -2.79 7.19 3.68
N THR A 117 -3.04 7.95 2.62
CA THR A 117 -4.17 7.72 1.71
C THR A 117 -3.78 6.85 0.52
N ARG A 118 -2.53 7.02 0.05
CA ARG A 118 -1.92 6.24 -1.02
C ARG A 118 -0.40 6.39 -0.96
N THR A 119 0.30 5.47 -1.60
CA THR A 119 1.75 5.48 -1.70
C THR A 119 2.15 5.55 -3.16
N ARG A 120 3.03 6.46 -3.51
CA ARG A 120 3.63 6.52 -4.84
C ARG A 120 4.72 5.45 -4.94
N ILE A 121 4.63 4.68 -5.99
CA ILE A 121 5.60 3.65 -6.33
C ILE A 121 6.06 3.83 -7.77
N GLU A 122 7.22 3.27 -8.07
CA GLU A 122 7.84 3.28 -9.39
C GLU A 122 8.11 1.83 -9.81
N VAL A 123 8.00 1.53 -11.10
CA VAL A 123 8.40 0.23 -11.64
C VAL A 123 9.91 -0.01 -11.45
N SER A 124 10.34 -1.23 -11.75
CA SER A 124 11.77 -1.58 -11.74
C SER A 124 12.55 -0.69 -12.72
N ARG A 125 13.86 -0.58 -12.52
CA ARG A 125 14.71 0.17 -13.45
C ARG A 125 14.65 -0.40 -14.87
N GLU A 126 14.67 -1.73 -14.98
CA GLU A 126 14.55 -2.43 -16.27
C GLU A 126 13.23 -2.10 -16.98
N GLU A 127 12.11 -2.14 -16.27
CA GLU A 127 10.82 -1.79 -16.86
C GLU A 127 10.77 -0.30 -17.22
N MET A 128 11.33 0.58 -16.40
CA MET A 128 11.44 2.01 -16.72
C MET A 128 12.24 2.24 -18.01
N GLU A 129 13.35 1.53 -18.21
CA GLU A 129 14.15 1.61 -19.44
C GLU A 129 13.31 1.20 -20.66
N ARG A 130 12.56 0.09 -20.57
CA ARG A 130 11.64 -0.35 -21.64
C ARG A 130 10.56 0.70 -21.95
N LEU A 131 10.02 1.34 -20.91
CA LEU A 131 9.02 2.39 -21.06
C LEU A 131 9.58 3.67 -21.69
N VAL A 132 10.81 4.04 -21.33
CA VAL A 132 11.51 5.20 -21.92
C VAL A 132 11.83 4.94 -23.39
N ASP A 133 12.32 3.75 -23.73
CA ASP A 133 12.61 3.37 -25.12
C ASP A 133 11.34 3.45 -25.96
N TRP A 134 10.25 2.87 -25.46
CA TRP A 134 8.95 2.97 -26.12
C TRP A 134 8.47 4.42 -26.28
N ALA A 135 8.64 5.26 -25.26
CA ALA A 135 8.17 6.63 -25.29
C ALA A 135 9.04 7.53 -26.19
N SER A 136 10.32 7.18 -26.38
CA SER A 136 11.26 7.89 -27.26
C SER A 136 10.91 7.74 -28.74
N ASP A 137 10.22 6.67 -29.13
CA ASP A 137 9.69 6.47 -30.49
C ASP A 137 8.51 7.41 -30.81
N ARG A 138 8.02 8.21 -29.85
CA ARG A 138 6.87 9.10 -30.01
C ARG A 138 7.27 10.58 -30.01
N PRO A 139 6.68 11.41 -30.90
CA PRO A 139 6.89 12.84 -30.86
C PRO A 139 6.23 13.44 -29.61
N GLY A 140 7.02 14.16 -28.80
CA GLY A 140 6.53 14.90 -27.64
C GLY A 140 7.39 14.70 -26.39
N PRO A 141 7.15 15.46 -25.31
CA PRO A 141 7.82 15.25 -24.05
C PRO A 141 7.39 13.93 -23.41
N LEU A 142 8.33 13.25 -22.75
CA LEU A 142 8.02 12.06 -21.95
C LEU A 142 6.93 12.38 -20.91
N PRO A 143 5.97 11.47 -20.69
CA PRO A 143 5.00 11.61 -19.62
C PRO A 143 5.71 11.80 -18.27
N LYS A 144 5.36 12.86 -17.52
CA LYS A 144 5.93 13.14 -16.19
C LYS A 144 5.70 12.00 -15.17
N ALA A 145 4.73 11.13 -15.45
CA ALA A 145 4.34 10.00 -14.61
C ALA A 145 4.73 8.64 -15.22
N LEU A 146 5.60 8.60 -16.23
CA LEU A 146 6.06 7.36 -16.84
C LEU A 146 6.63 6.41 -15.78
N GLY A 147 6.16 5.15 -15.79
CA GLY A 147 6.58 4.12 -14.84
C GLY A 147 6.24 4.40 -13.37
N ARG A 148 5.45 5.43 -13.06
CA ARG A 148 5.05 5.79 -11.69
C ARG A 148 3.56 5.62 -11.52
N THR A 149 3.16 5.00 -10.41
CA THR A 149 1.75 4.70 -10.12
C THR A 149 1.46 4.84 -8.62
N TRP A 150 0.20 4.64 -8.27
CA TRP A 150 -0.30 4.70 -6.90
C TRP A 150 -0.62 3.30 -6.39
N LEU A 151 -0.12 3.02 -5.18
CA LEU A 151 -0.51 1.91 -4.33
C LEU A 151 -1.55 2.37 -3.32
N TYR A 152 -2.64 1.62 -3.25
CA TYR A 152 -3.67 1.77 -2.23
C TYR A 152 -3.78 0.49 -1.41
N ALA A 153 -3.74 0.61 -0.09
CA ALA A 153 -3.83 -0.52 0.82
C ALA A 153 -4.59 -0.11 2.08
N ARG A 154 -5.59 -0.90 2.47
CA ARG A 154 -6.40 -0.71 3.68
C ARG A 154 -6.91 -2.06 4.16
N CYS A 155 -6.89 -2.26 5.48
CA CYS A 155 -7.51 -3.42 6.11
C CYS A 155 -8.67 -3.03 7.03
N SER A 156 -8.67 -1.80 7.57
CA SER A 156 -9.71 -1.31 8.47
C SER A 156 -11.03 -1.04 7.76
N GLY A 157 -12.14 -1.08 8.51
CA GLY A 157 -13.48 -0.79 7.97
C GLY A 157 -13.96 -1.77 6.89
N GLY A 158 -13.44 -3.00 6.85
CA GLY A 158 -13.76 -3.99 5.82
C GLY A 158 -12.79 -3.98 4.63
N GLY A 159 -11.68 -3.26 4.71
CA GLY A 159 -10.69 -3.19 3.62
C GLY A 159 -11.14 -2.29 2.48
N MET A 160 -10.59 -2.52 1.28
CA MET A 160 -11.02 -1.80 0.09
C MET A 160 -12.27 -2.44 -0.51
N GLN A 161 -13.29 -1.62 -0.74
CA GLN A 161 -14.57 -2.06 -1.30
C GLN A 161 -14.67 -1.76 -2.80
N ALA A 162 -15.59 -2.44 -3.50
CA ALA A 162 -15.83 -2.20 -4.93
C ALA A 162 -16.19 -0.73 -5.25
N SER A 163 -16.89 -0.07 -4.33
CA SER A 163 -17.24 1.36 -4.42
C SER A 163 -16.01 2.27 -4.34
N ASP A 164 -15.03 1.94 -3.50
CA ASP A 164 -13.77 2.66 -3.41
C ASP A 164 -12.94 2.49 -4.68
N LEU A 165 -12.81 1.26 -5.18
CA LEU A 165 -12.12 0.97 -6.44
C LEU A 165 -12.74 1.78 -7.59
N ARG A 166 -14.08 1.75 -7.73
CA ARG A 166 -14.80 2.55 -8.73
C ARG A 166 -14.50 4.04 -8.61
N ARG A 167 -14.53 4.58 -7.39
CA ARG A 167 -14.28 6.00 -7.13
C ARG A 167 -12.85 6.39 -7.49
N ILE A 168 -11.86 5.55 -7.15
CA ILE A 168 -10.45 5.79 -7.44
C ILE A 168 -10.19 5.72 -8.95
N LEU A 169 -10.76 4.72 -9.64
CA LEU A 169 -10.63 4.59 -11.10
C LEU A 169 -11.21 5.81 -11.80
N LYS A 170 -12.44 6.21 -11.45
CA LYS A 170 -13.08 7.40 -12.01
C LYS A 170 -12.25 8.67 -11.78
N ALA A 171 -11.75 8.89 -10.56
CA ALA A 171 -10.91 10.05 -10.26
C ALA A 171 -9.59 10.03 -11.05
N THR A 172 -9.01 8.85 -11.26
CA THR A 172 -7.77 8.69 -12.03
C THR A 172 -8.00 8.93 -13.51
N GLU A 173 -9.09 8.41 -14.08
CA GLU A 173 -9.53 8.68 -15.44
C GLU A 173 -9.78 10.18 -15.67
N GLU A 174 -10.48 10.85 -14.75
CA GLU A 174 -10.76 12.28 -14.81
C GLU A 174 -9.48 13.12 -14.75
N GLN A 175 -8.54 12.76 -13.87
CA GLN A 175 -7.26 13.46 -13.73
C GLN A 175 -6.36 13.29 -14.96
N ASN A 176 -6.42 12.12 -15.61
CA ASN A 176 -5.60 11.79 -16.78
C ASN A 176 -6.30 12.13 -18.11
N ARG A 177 -7.53 12.65 -18.08
CA ARG A 177 -8.23 13.07 -19.28
C ARG A 177 -7.51 14.30 -19.89
N PRO A 178 -6.97 14.22 -21.10
CA PRO A 178 -6.38 15.38 -21.75
C PRO A 178 -7.46 16.45 -21.95
N LYS A 179 -7.15 17.70 -21.59
CA LYS A 179 -8.06 18.84 -21.76
C LYS A 179 -8.26 19.21 -23.24
N GLU A 180 -7.37 18.76 -24.13
CA GLU A 180 -7.43 18.99 -25.57
C GLU A 180 -7.12 17.69 -26.33
N TYR A 181 -8.06 17.29 -27.19
CA TYR A 181 -7.99 16.29 -28.26
C TYR A 181 -6.82 15.28 -28.23
N SER A 182 -7.02 14.17 -27.55
CA SER A 182 -6.36 12.91 -27.89
C SER A 182 -7.13 11.75 -27.24
N THR A 183 -7.66 10.86 -28.08
CA THR A 183 -8.59 9.78 -27.73
C THR A 183 -7.97 8.58 -27.02
N ASP A 184 -6.67 8.59 -26.67
CA ASP A 184 -5.92 7.38 -26.29
C ASP A 184 -5.17 7.43 -24.92
N HIS A 185 -5.72 8.06 -23.87
CA HIS A 185 -4.87 8.52 -22.75
C HIS A 185 -5.13 7.97 -21.33
N VAL A 186 -5.82 6.84 -21.19
CA VAL A 186 -5.55 5.95 -20.02
C VAL A 186 -4.13 5.35 -20.13
N GLN A 187 -3.52 5.39 -21.32
CA GLN A 187 -2.14 4.94 -21.60
C GLN A 187 -1.03 5.80 -20.98
N VAL A 188 -1.30 6.95 -20.34
CA VAL A 188 -0.24 7.86 -19.86
C VAL A 188 0.42 7.37 -18.56
N LEU A 189 -0.23 6.47 -17.83
CA LEU A 189 0.37 5.69 -16.76
C LEU A 189 0.72 4.32 -17.31
N HIS A 190 1.96 4.11 -17.70
CA HIS A 190 2.44 2.80 -18.15
C HIS A 190 2.62 1.78 -17.02
N ALA A 191 2.01 2.02 -15.86
CA ALA A 191 1.99 1.11 -14.75
C ALA A 191 0.56 1.05 -14.19
N PRO A 192 0.03 -0.16 -13.89
CA PRO A 192 -1.30 -0.32 -13.31
C PRO A 192 -1.39 0.41 -11.97
N LEU A 193 -2.58 0.90 -11.59
CA LEU A 193 -2.83 1.21 -10.18
C LEU A 193 -2.72 -0.08 -9.35
N LEU A 194 -2.07 -0.03 -8.20
CA LEU A 194 -1.94 -1.22 -7.36
C LEU A 194 -2.88 -1.13 -6.17
N PHE A 195 -3.58 -2.24 -5.92
CA PHE A 195 -4.48 -2.40 -4.79
C PHE A 195 -4.05 -3.61 -3.97
N VAL A 196 -3.80 -3.40 -2.68
CA VAL A 196 -3.53 -4.51 -1.75
C VAL A 196 -4.70 -4.63 -0.80
N VAL A 197 -5.37 -5.79 -0.82
CA VAL A 197 -6.62 -6.04 -0.10
C VAL A 197 -6.51 -7.27 0.79
N PRO A 198 -7.19 -7.32 1.94
CA PRO A 198 -7.06 -8.49 2.82
C PRO A 198 -7.59 -9.77 2.18
N ALA A 199 -8.70 -9.65 1.46
CA ALA A 199 -9.26 -10.68 0.61
C ALA A 199 -10.11 -9.98 -0.46
N GLU A 200 -10.16 -10.54 -1.66
CA GLU A 200 -11.16 -10.11 -2.65
C GLU A 200 -12.53 -10.67 -2.26
N ASP A 201 -13.41 -9.80 -1.78
CA ASP A 201 -14.82 -10.16 -1.66
C ASP A 201 -15.46 -10.34 -3.06
N ASP A 202 -16.58 -11.05 -3.12
CA ASP A 202 -17.23 -11.39 -4.40
C ASP A 202 -17.66 -10.15 -5.19
N ALA A 203 -18.01 -9.05 -4.51
CA ALA A 203 -18.45 -7.82 -5.15
C ALA A 203 -17.27 -7.08 -5.80
N LEU A 204 -16.14 -6.96 -5.09
CA LEU A 204 -14.89 -6.39 -5.57
C LEU A 204 -14.37 -7.21 -6.75
N ARG A 205 -14.31 -8.53 -6.60
CA ARG A 205 -13.86 -9.47 -7.64
C ARG A 205 -14.72 -9.36 -8.89
N ALA A 206 -16.05 -9.39 -8.76
CA ALA A 206 -16.98 -9.29 -9.88
C ALA A 206 -16.85 -7.95 -10.61
N TYR A 207 -16.75 -6.85 -9.85
CA TYR A 207 -16.54 -5.52 -10.43
C TYR A 207 -15.20 -5.43 -11.17
N ALA A 208 -14.11 -5.89 -10.53
CA ALA A 208 -12.77 -5.84 -11.10
C ALA A 208 -12.69 -6.63 -12.41
N ARG A 209 -13.18 -7.87 -12.41
CA ARG A 209 -13.22 -8.73 -13.61
C ARG A 209 -14.00 -8.09 -14.76
N ARG A 210 -15.19 -7.54 -14.46
CA ARG A 210 -16.02 -6.88 -15.48
C ARG A 210 -15.31 -5.67 -16.07
N TYR A 211 -14.72 -4.82 -15.23
CA TYR A 211 -14.04 -3.62 -15.67
C TYR A 211 -12.79 -3.95 -16.50
N LEU A 212 -11.95 -4.89 -16.07
CA LEU A 212 -10.78 -5.34 -16.82
C LEU A 212 -11.18 -5.93 -18.19
N ALA A 213 -12.24 -6.74 -18.24
CA ALA A 213 -12.74 -7.32 -19.49
C ALA A 213 -13.27 -6.23 -20.45
N GLU A 214 -13.98 -5.23 -19.94
CA GLU A 214 -14.47 -4.10 -20.74
C GLU A 214 -13.31 -3.24 -21.25
N HIS A 215 -12.34 -2.92 -20.39
CA HIS A 215 -11.14 -2.18 -20.77
C HIS A 215 -10.34 -2.93 -21.84
N ARG A 216 -10.20 -4.25 -21.70
CA ARG A 216 -9.52 -5.09 -22.69
C ARG A 216 -10.25 -5.09 -24.03
N ARG A 217 -11.58 -5.24 -24.03
CA ARG A 217 -12.38 -5.17 -25.27
C ARG A 217 -12.27 -3.80 -25.96
N THR A 218 -12.21 -2.73 -25.19
CA THR A 218 -12.03 -1.38 -25.75
C THR A 218 -10.64 -1.19 -26.33
N TYR A 219 -9.61 -1.68 -25.63
CA TYR A 219 -8.26 -1.73 -26.14
C TYR A 219 -8.18 -2.53 -27.45
N ASP A 220 -8.69 -3.77 -27.47
CA ASP A 220 -8.67 -4.64 -28.65
C ASP A 220 -9.45 -4.04 -29.84
N ARG A 221 -10.52 -3.27 -29.59
CA ARG A 221 -11.31 -2.59 -30.65
C ARG A 221 -10.63 -1.36 -31.24
N GLY A 222 -9.83 -0.63 -30.45
CA GLY A 222 -9.07 0.54 -30.91
C GLY A 222 -7.74 0.17 -31.59
N TRP A 223 -7.35 -1.09 -31.53
CA TRP A 223 -6.01 -1.56 -31.88
C TRP A 223 -5.87 -1.90 -33.37
N ASN A 224 -5.77 -0.89 -34.23
CA ASN A 224 -5.39 -1.06 -35.65
C ASN A 224 -4.08 -0.37 -36.06
N TYR A 225 -3.40 0.40 -35.20
CA TYR A 225 -2.31 1.28 -35.67
C TYR A 225 -0.92 1.13 -35.03
N ASN A 226 -0.71 0.39 -33.93
CA ASN A 226 0.64 0.26 -33.34
C ASN A 226 0.84 -1.03 -32.54
N GLN A 227 1.28 -2.11 -33.20
CA GLN A 227 1.46 -3.47 -32.65
C GLN A 227 2.58 -3.63 -31.59
N ARG A 228 3.15 -2.56 -31.04
CA ARG A 228 4.39 -2.63 -30.24
C ARG A 228 4.22 -2.67 -28.72
N LEU A 229 3.04 -2.41 -28.16
CA LEU A 229 2.82 -2.56 -26.72
C LEU A 229 1.90 -3.72 -26.39
N HIS A 230 2.26 -4.41 -25.31
CA HIS A 230 1.36 -5.33 -24.63
C HIS A 230 0.26 -4.53 -23.91
N TYR A 231 -0.92 -5.14 -23.81
CA TYR A 231 -2.00 -4.62 -22.98
C TYR A 231 -1.52 -4.50 -21.53
N VAL A 232 -1.57 -3.27 -20.99
CA VAL A 232 -1.35 -3.01 -19.56
C VAL A 232 -2.72 -2.86 -18.92
N PRO A 233 -3.04 -3.66 -17.88
CA PRO A 233 -4.30 -3.49 -17.18
C PRO A 233 -4.32 -2.13 -16.47
N PRO A 234 -5.50 -1.49 -16.34
CA PRO A 234 -5.63 -0.21 -15.64
C PRO A 234 -5.30 -0.32 -14.15
N PHE A 235 -5.40 -1.53 -13.59
CA PHE A 235 -5.02 -1.82 -12.22
C PHE A 235 -4.74 -3.30 -11.99
N GLU A 236 -4.07 -3.59 -10.87
CA GLU A 236 -3.81 -4.93 -10.34
C GLU A 236 -4.24 -5.01 -8.87
N ILE A 237 -4.69 -6.18 -8.45
CA ILE A 237 -5.09 -6.47 -7.07
C ILE A 237 -4.19 -7.58 -6.51
N PHE A 238 -3.63 -7.34 -5.33
CA PHE A 238 -2.86 -8.31 -4.55
C PHE A 238 -3.62 -8.62 -3.27
N GLU A 239 -3.71 -9.90 -2.92
CA GLU A 239 -4.27 -10.33 -1.64
C GLU A 239 -3.16 -10.41 -0.59
N GLN A 240 -3.40 -9.78 0.57
CA GLN A 240 -2.54 -9.88 1.74
C GLN A 240 -3.41 -10.23 2.96
N PRO A 241 -3.63 -11.53 3.23
CA PRO A 241 -4.59 -11.98 4.22
C PRO A 241 -4.28 -11.46 5.62
N LEU A 242 -5.33 -11.14 6.38
CA LEU A 242 -5.15 -10.77 7.78
C LEU A 242 -4.59 -11.96 8.57
N PRO A 243 -3.73 -11.74 9.58
CA PRO A 243 -3.13 -12.84 10.34
C PRO A 243 -4.14 -13.77 11.02
N ASN A 244 -5.35 -13.29 11.32
CA ASN A 244 -6.44 -14.07 11.89
C ASN A 244 -7.28 -14.84 10.84
N GLN A 245 -7.09 -14.55 9.55
CA GLN A 245 -7.74 -15.23 8.42
C GLN A 245 -6.84 -16.30 7.78
N VAL A 246 -5.56 -16.35 8.15
CA VAL A 246 -4.66 -17.43 7.73
C VAL A 246 -5.09 -18.72 8.45
N TYR A 247 -5.76 -19.60 7.71
CA TYR A 247 -6.12 -20.94 8.18
C TYR A 247 -4.84 -21.67 8.65
N ARG A 248 -4.75 -21.92 9.95
CA ARG A 248 -3.72 -22.82 10.50
C ARG A 248 -4.30 -24.24 10.49
N PRO A 249 -3.74 -25.18 9.71
CA PRO A 249 -4.10 -26.58 9.83
C PRO A 249 -3.55 -27.13 11.15
N SER A 250 -4.22 -26.85 12.27
CA SER A 250 -3.84 -27.38 13.57
C SER A 250 -5.02 -27.45 14.53
N SER A 251 -5.97 -28.32 14.20
CA SER A 251 -6.83 -29.03 15.15
C SER A 251 -7.64 -30.08 14.38
N VAL A 252 -6.95 -31.06 13.79
CA VAL A 252 -7.60 -32.35 13.59
C VAL A 252 -7.82 -32.88 15.00
N GLU A 253 -9.07 -32.84 15.46
CA GLU A 253 -9.49 -33.55 16.67
C GLU A 253 -9.03 -35.00 16.55
N ARG A 254 -7.97 -35.36 17.28
CA ARG A 254 -7.72 -36.75 17.64
C ARG A 254 -8.85 -37.15 18.57
N GLY A 255 -9.94 -37.68 18.02
CA GLY A 255 -11.05 -38.09 18.87
C GLY A 255 -12.33 -38.45 18.17
N ARG A 256 -12.31 -39.43 17.26
CA ARG A 256 -13.45 -40.34 17.13
C ARG A 256 -12.92 -41.78 17.07
N PRO A 257 -13.18 -42.62 18.08
CA PRO A 257 -13.09 -44.05 17.89
C PRO A 257 -14.22 -44.50 16.94
N LEU A 258 -13.91 -45.55 16.20
CA LEU A 258 -14.75 -46.22 15.20
C LEU A 258 -16.15 -46.56 15.71
#